data_AF-A0A2D7BVK2-F1
#
_entry.id   AF-A0A2D7BVK2-F1
#
_cell.length_a   1.000
_cell.length_b   1.000
_cell.length_c   1.000
_cell.angle_alpha   90.00
_cell.angle_beta   90.00
_cell.angle_gamma   90.00
#
_symmetry.space_group_name_H-M   'P 1'
#
loop_
_entity.id
_entity.type
_entity.pdbx_description
1 polymer ?
#
loop_
_entity_poly.entity_id
_entity_poly.type
_entity_poly.pdbx_seq_one_letter_code
_entity_poly.pdbx_strand_id
1 'polypeptide(L)'
;MEASLLSTTIAGSAYDIIQISNANSGSTPGGTADAGIKTVYVYTPDGSDNGVATYEGTVWPYVTYSQAAGTIVVPDSITATFSVNSENHVLINNQPVYQYAGDDAGSDVNGNGNGGVWYAIQADGTSLEPDSTPAPTPAPTPAPTPAPTPAPTPAPTPAPT
;
A
#
# COMPACT_ATOMS: atom_id res chain seq x y z
N MET A 1 -11.66 6.84 -21.41
CA MET A 1 -10.85 7.03 -20.19
C MET A 1 -9.44 6.67 -20.56
N GLU A 2 -8.47 7.48 -20.12
CA GLU A 2 -7.09 7.38 -20.57
C GLU A 2 -6.17 7.14 -19.37
N ALA A 3 -5.29 6.15 -19.48
CA ALA A 3 -4.17 5.95 -18.56
C ALA A 3 -2.94 6.71 -19.06
N SER A 4 -2.12 7.19 -18.14
CA SER A 4 -0.85 7.85 -18.42
C SER A 4 0.13 7.64 -17.27
N LEU A 5 1.37 8.11 -17.41
CA LEU A 5 2.39 8.03 -16.36
C LEU A 5 2.77 9.42 -15.87
N LEU A 6 2.96 9.54 -14.55
CA LEU A 6 3.61 10.65 -13.89
C LEU A 6 4.98 10.20 -13.40
N SER A 7 6.03 10.79 -13.95
CA SER A 7 7.39 10.65 -13.40
C SER A 7 7.53 11.55 -12.18
N THR A 8 7.81 10.97 -11.01
CA THR A 8 7.93 11.68 -9.74
C THR A 8 9.05 11.12 -8.88
N THR A 9 9.43 11.84 -7.81
CA THR A 9 10.41 11.37 -6.82
C THR A 9 9.74 11.23 -5.46
N ILE A 10 9.75 10.03 -4.90
CA ILE A 10 9.17 9.72 -3.59
C ILE A 10 10.29 9.16 -2.72
N ALA A 11 10.49 9.77 -1.54
CA ALA A 11 11.57 9.41 -0.61
C ALA A 11 12.99 9.35 -1.23
N GLY A 12 13.25 10.16 -2.27
CA GLY A 12 14.54 10.21 -2.97
C GLY A 12 14.71 9.21 -4.11
N SER A 13 13.72 8.34 -4.35
CA SER A 13 13.69 7.40 -5.47
C SER A 13 12.76 7.89 -6.57
N ALA A 14 13.18 7.76 -7.83
CA ALA A 14 12.35 8.12 -8.99
C ALA A 14 11.41 6.97 -9.36
N TYR A 15 10.16 7.31 -9.66
CA TYR A 15 9.10 6.38 -10.04
C TYR A 15 8.29 6.93 -11.21
N ASP A 16 7.82 6.02 -12.07
CA ASP A 16 6.74 6.30 -13.01
C ASP A 16 5.47 5.64 -12.48
N ILE A 17 4.50 6.46 -12.08
CA ILE A 17 3.24 5.99 -11.49
C ILE A 17 2.06 6.26 -12.41
N ILE A 18 1.06 5.40 -12.35
CA ILE A 18 -0.13 5.46 -13.20
C ILE A 18 -1.03 6.62 -12.75
N GLN A 19 -1.50 7.35 -13.74
CA GLN A 19 -2.58 8.32 -13.61
C GLN A 19 -3.74 7.96 -14.52
N ILE A 20 -4.95 8.33 -14.11
CA ILE A 20 -6.16 8.17 -14.90
C ILE A 20 -6.79 9.54 -15.14
N SER A 21 -7.31 9.74 -16.35
CA SER A 21 -8.10 10.90 -16.74
C SER A 21 -9.39 10.49 -17.44
N ASN A 22 -10.39 11.37 -17.40
CA ASN A 22 -11.72 11.11 -17.94
C ASN A 22 -12.38 9.87 -17.32
N ALA A 23 -12.16 9.64 -16.02
CA ALA A 23 -12.97 8.72 -15.22
C ALA A 23 -14.39 9.29 -15.03
N ASN A 24 -15.36 8.44 -14.70
CA ASN A 24 -16.69 8.92 -14.35
C ASN A 24 -16.61 9.79 -13.08
N SER A 25 -17.16 11.00 -13.15
CA SER A 25 -17.32 11.86 -11.98
C SER A 25 -18.59 11.53 -11.21
N GLY A 26 -18.57 11.65 -9.90
CA GLY A 26 -19.75 11.45 -9.06
C GLY A 26 -19.45 10.86 -7.70
N SER A 27 -20.52 10.63 -6.93
CA SER A 27 -20.43 10.03 -5.60
C SER A 27 -20.21 8.52 -5.70
N THR A 28 -19.27 8.02 -4.93
CA THR A 28 -19.00 6.61 -4.66
C THR A 28 -19.06 6.39 -3.14
N PRO A 29 -19.14 5.13 -2.65
CA PRO A 29 -19.04 4.86 -1.22
C PRO A 29 -17.73 5.32 -0.57
N GLY A 30 -16.66 5.50 -1.35
CA GLY A 30 -15.37 6.01 -0.87
C GLY A 30 -15.18 7.53 -0.94
N GLY A 31 -16.11 8.27 -1.56
CA GLY A 31 -16.03 9.73 -1.73
C GLY A 31 -16.52 10.22 -3.09
N THR A 32 -16.19 11.46 -3.45
CA THR A 32 -16.55 12.05 -4.76
C THR A 32 -15.39 11.93 -5.74
N ALA A 33 -15.57 11.18 -6.82
CA ALA A 33 -14.63 11.08 -7.93
C ALA A 33 -14.80 12.24 -8.92
N ASP A 34 -13.73 12.63 -9.59
CA ASP A 34 -13.76 13.57 -10.70
C ASP A 34 -13.05 13.03 -11.96
N ALA A 35 -13.24 13.73 -13.09
CA ALA A 35 -12.73 13.34 -14.40
C ALA A 35 -11.35 13.92 -14.73
N GLY A 36 -10.75 14.71 -13.84
CA GLY A 36 -9.41 15.26 -14.01
C GLY A 36 -8.33 14.19 -14.08
N ILE A 37 -7.11 14.62 -14.38
CA ILE A 37 -5.94 13.74 -14.27
C ILE A 37 -5.65 13.56 -12.78
N LYS A 38 -5.73 12.32 -12.29
CA LYS A 38 -5.43 11.95 -10.90
C LYS A 38 -4.46 10.78 -10.87
N THR A 39 -3.53 10.84 -9.92
CA THR A 39 -2.78 9.65 -9.49
C THR A 39 -3.76 8.63 -8.92
N VAL A 40 -3.55 7.36 -9.23
CA VAL A 40 -4.39 6.27 -8.72
C VAL A 40 -3.65 5.43 -7.69
N TYR A 41 -4.42 4.94 -6.72
CA TYR A 41 -3.92 4.24 -5.55
C TYR A 41 -4.64 2.92 -5.35
N VAL A 42 -3.97 2.00 -4.70
CA VAL A 42 -4.56 0.77 -4.18
C VAL A 42 -4.72 0.85 -2.68
N TYR A 43 -5.75 0.17 -2.18
CA TYR A 43 -5.99 -0.05 -0.77
C TYR A 43 -5.46 -1.42 -0.37
N THR A 44 -4.39 -1.48 0.44
CA THR A 44 -3.74 -2.75 0.83
C THR A 44 -4.73 -3.80 1.39
N PRO A 45 -5.72 -3.44 2.23
CA PRO A 45 -6.70 -4.41 2.75
C PRO A 45 -7.63 -5.04 1.69
N ASP A 46 -7.77 -4.49 0.49
CA ASP A 46 -8.55 -5.14 -0.58
C ASP A 46 -7.84 -6.39 -1.13
N GLY A 47 -6.50 -6.44 -1.02
CA GLY A 47 -5.68 -7.44 -1.69
C GLY A 47 -5.75 -7.37 -3.22
N SER A 48 -5.13 -8.33 -3.91
CA SER A 48 -5.03 -8.36 -5.38
C SER A 48 -6.02 -9.29 -6.08
N ASP A 49 -6.72 -10.15 -5.35
CA ASP A 49 -7.27 -11.38 -5.94
C ASP A 49 -8.79 -11.33 -6.21
N ASN A 50 -9.53 -10.43 -5.56
CA ASN A 50 -11.00 -10.44 -5.63
C ASN A 50 -11.59 -9.36 -6.56
N GLY A 51 -10.85 -8.31 -6.92
CA GLY A 51 -11.37 -7.17 -7.70
C GLY A 51 -12.49 -6.40 -7.00
N VAL A 52 -12.58 -6.49 -5.67
CA VAL A 52 -13.64 -5.90 -4.85
C VAL A 52 -13.08 -4.73 -4.05
N ALA A 53 -13.65 -3.55 -4.27
CA ALA A 53 -13.37 -2.35 -3.47
C ALA A 53 -14.10 -2.44 -2.13
N THR A 54 -13.40 -2.37 -0.99
CA THR A 54 -14.02 -2.47 0.34
C THR A 54 -13.98 -1.19 1.16
N TYR A 55 -13.23 -0.17 0.73
CA TYR A 55 -13.12 1.08 1.48
C TYR A 55 -14.42 1.90 1.43
N GLU A 56 -15.00 2.23 2.58
CA GLU A 56 -16.08 3.20 2.68
C GLU A 56 -15.60 4.48 3.39
N GLY A 57 -15.99 5.65 2.88
CA GLY A 57 -15.57 6.94 3.40
C GLY A 57 -15.86 8.11 2.47
N THR A 58 -15.12 9.19 2.64
CA THR A 58 -15.33 10.42 1.85
C THR A 58 -14.07 10.90 1.11
N VAL A 59 -12.92 10.27 1.35
CA VAL A 59 -11.61 10.77 0.94
C VAL A 59 -10.88 9.89 -0.08
N TRP A 60 -11.39 8.68 -0.35
CA TRP A 60 -10.83 7.75 -1.34
C TRP A 60 -11.93 7.26 -2.29
N PRO A 61 -12.43 8.14 -3.18
CA PRO A 61 -13.41 7.74 -4.17
C PRO A 61 -12.90 6.64 -5.11
N TYR A 62 -13.80 5.77 -5.51
CA TYR A 62 -13.48 4.69 -6.45
C TYR A 62 -13.25 5.27 -7.84
N VAL A 63 -12.25 4.77 -8.57
CA VAL A 63 -12.17 5.06 -10.01
C VAL A 63 -13.22 4.21 -10.70
N THR A 64 -14.21 4.85 -11.31
CA THR A 64 -15.28 4.15 -12.02
C THR A 64 -15.29 4.51 -13.50
N TYR A 65 -15.65 3.52 -14.33
CA TYR A 65 -15.81 3.70 -15.76
C TYR A 65 -16.93 2.80 -16.28
N SER A 66 -17.87 3.36 -17.06
CA SER A 66 -18.98 2.57 -17.57
C SER A 66 -18.48 1.55 -18.58
N GLN A 67 -18.83 0.28 -18.43
CA GLN A 67 -18.51 -0.74 -19.45
C GLN A 67 -19.10 -0.39 -20.84
N ALA A 68 -20.18 0.42 -20.88
CA ALA A 68 -20.76 0.91 -22.13
C ALA A 68 -20.02 2.11 -22.74
N ALA A 69 -19.13 2.77 -21.99
CA ALA A 69 -18.39 3.96 -22.45
C ALA A 69 -17.20 3.62 -23.38
N GLY A 70 -16.87 2.34 -23.57
CA GLY A 70 -15.85 1.88 -24.52
C GLY A 70 -14.59 1.35 -23.84
N THR A 71 -13.45 1.43 -24.54
CA THR A 71 -12.16 0.87 -24.09
C THR A 71 -11.37 1.90 -23.26
N ILE A 72 -10.58 1.40 -22.31
CA ILE A 72 -9.57 2.19 -21.59
C ILE A 72 -8.36 2.31 -22.51
N VAL A 73 -7.95 3.53 -22.86
CA VAL A 73 -6.74 3.74 -23.66
C VAL A 73 -5.54 3.65 -22.72
N VAL A 74 -4.66 2.70 -23.01
CA VAL A 74 -3.45 2.42 -22.23
C VAL A 74 -2.24 2.52 -23.17
N PRO A 75 -1.27 3.40 -22.91
CA PRO A 75 -0.05 3.50 -23.72
C PRO A 75 0.86 2.29 -23.50
N ASP A 76 1.67 1.96 -24.53
CA ASP A 76 2.60 0.81 -24.51
C ASP A 76 3.64 0.85 -23.38
N SER A 77 3.87 2.02 -22.79
CA SER A 77 4.77 2.19 -21.64
C SER A 77 4.20 1.63 -20.33
N ILE A 78 2.90 1.33 -20.29
CA ILE A 78 2.23 0.72 -19.15
C ILE A 78 2.03 -0.77 -19.45
N THR A 79 2.65 -1.63 -18.65
CA THR A 79 2.57 -3.08 -18.80
C THR A 79 1.54 -3.72 -17.86
N ALA A 80 0.94 -2.93 -16.97
CA ALA A 80 -0.17 -3.34 -16.12
C ALA A 80 -1.41 -3.74 -16.93
N THR A 81 -2.22 -4.64 -16.39
CA THR A 81 -3.49 -5.05 -17.00
C THR A 81 -4.63 -4.21 -16.46
N PHE A 82 -5.47 -3.68 -17.35
CA PHE A 82 -6.65 -2.89 -16.98
C PHE A 82 -7.93 -3.68 -17.26
N SER A 83 -8.87 -3.63 -16.33
CA SER A 83 -10.22 -4.16 -16.53
C SER A 83 -11.26 -3.34 -15.79
N VAL A 84 -12.53 -3.65 -16.00
CA VAL A 84 -13.66 -3.04 -15.30
C VAL A 84 -14.56 -4.16 -14.79
N ASN A 85 -14.89 -4.14 -13.49
CA ASN A 85 -15.74 -5.17 -12.90
C ASN A 85 -17.25 -4.91 -13.15
N SER A 86 -18.12 -5.80 -12.66
CA SER A 86 -19.58 -5.67 -12.83
C SER A 86 -20.19 -4.45 -12.14
N GLU A 87 -19.49 -3.85 -11.18
CA GLU A 87 -19.89 -2.62 -10.47
C GLU A 87 -19.33 -1.35 -11.13
N ASN A 88 -18.66 -1.48 -12.28
CA ASN A 88 -17.98 -0.41 -13.00
C ASN A 88 -16.73 0.13 -12.30
N HIS A 89 -16.15 -0.58 -11.33
CA HIS A 89 -14.86 -0.19 -10.75
C HIS A 89 -13.74 -0.56 -11.71
N VAL A 90 -12.81 0.37 -11.92
CA VAL A 90 -11.59 0.12 -12.68
C VAL A 90 -10.66 -0.71 -11.82
N LEU A 91 -10.09 -1.75 -12.42
CA LEU A 91 -9.09 -2.61 -11.80
C LEU A 91 -7.77 -2.47 -12.55
N ILE A 92 -6.67 -2.44 -11.80
CA ILE A 92 -5.31 -2.61 -12.34
C ILE A 92 -4.74 -3.89 -11.72
N ASN A 93 -4.32 -4.85 -12.56
CA ASN A 93 -3.87 -6.18 -12.12
C ASN A 93 -4.87 -6.85 -11.16
N ASN A 94 -6.16 -6.75 -11.49
CA ASN A 94 -7.27 -7.29 -10.70
C ASN A 94 -7.46 -6.65 -9.30
N GLN A 95 -6.76 -5.55 -9.00
CA GLN A 95 -6.95 -4.76 -7.78
C GLN A 95 -7.78 -3.50 -8.07
N PRO A 96 -8.82 -3.18 -7.26
CA PRO A 96 -9.57 -1.94 -7.40
C PRO A 96 -8.69 -0.72 -7.13
N VAL A 97 -8.94 0.35 -7.88
CA VAL A 97 -8.14 1.57 -7.78
C VAL A 97 -8.98 2.79 -7.41
N TYR A 98 -8.35 3.70 -6.70
CA TYR A 98 -8.98 4.84 -6.05
C TYR A 98 -8.28 6.14 -6.43
N GLN A 99 -9.01 7.25 -6.42
CA GLN A 99 -8.42 8.59 -6.39
C GLN A 99 -8.29 9.03 -4.93
N TYR A 100 -7.51 10.09 -4.68
CA TYR A 100 -7.39 10.69 -3.36
C TYR A 100 -7.99 12.10 -3.36
N ALA A 101 -8.89 12.39 -2.42
CA ALA A 101 -9.53 13.70 -2.30
C ALA A 101 -8.56 14.82 -1.88
N GLY A 102 -7.36 14.48 -1.38
CA GLY A 102 -6.30 15.44 -1.08
C GLY A 102 -5.32 15.68 -2.24
N ASP A 103 -5.57 15.11 -3.43
CA ASP A 103 -4.84 15.43 -4.65
C ASP A 103 -5.65 16.46 -5.46
N ASP A 104 -5.20 17.72 -5.48
CA ASP A 104 -5.86 18.80 -6.20
C ASP A 104 -5.35 18.91 -7.64
N ALA A 105 -4.02 18.81 -7.80
CA ALA A 105 -3.34 18.88 -9.09
C ALA A 105 -3.06 17.47 -9.64
N GLY A 106 -3.01 17.37 -10.97
CA GLY A 106 -2.59 16.14 -11.65
C GLY A 106 -1.11 15.80 -11.47
N SER A 107 -0.34 16.52 -10.67
CA SER A 107 1.02 16.16 -10.27
C SER A 107 1.08 15.61 -8.84
N ASP A 108 -0.05 15.63 -8.13
CA ASP A 108 -0.08 15.30 -6.71
C ASP A 108 -0.04 13.78 -6.50
N VAL A 109 0.69 13.40 -5.46
CA VAL A 109 0.88 12.01 -5.03
C VAL A 109 0.70 11.92 -3.51
N ASN A 110 -0.15 12.80 -2.95
CA ASN A 110 -0.24 13.03 -1.50
C ASN A 110 -0.88 11.84 -0.78
N GLY A 111 -1.56 10.96 -1.51
CA GLY A 111 -2.16 9.74 -0.98
C GLY A 111 -1.15 8.63 -0.67
N ASN A 112 0.05 8.67 -1.25
CA ASN A 112 1.00 7.58 -1.10
C ASN A 112 1.51 7.43 0.34
N GLY A 113 1.42 6.22 0.89
CA GLY A 113 1.77 5.89 2.27
C GLY A 113 0.76 6.36 3.32
N ASN A 114 -0.38 6.93 2.91
CA ASN A 114 -1.37 7.42 3.87
C ASN A 114 -1.91 6.25 4.71
N GLY A 115 -1.85 6.40 6.04
CA GLY A 115 -2.24 5.37 7.00
C GLY A 115 -1.47 4.04 6.90
N GLY A 116 -0.40 3.97 6.10
CA GLY A 116 0.32 2.73 5.81
C GLY A 116 -0.46 1.70 5.00
N VAL A 117 -1.56 2.10 4.36
CA VAL A 117 -2.49 1.20 3.64
C VAL A 117 -2.90 1.69 2.25
N TRP A 118 -2.38 2.85 1.82
CA TRP A 118 -2.66 3.45 0.52
C TRP A 118 -1.37 3.68 -0.25
N TYR A 119 -1.27 3.15 -1.46
CA TYR A 119 -0.04 3.21 -2.24
C TYR A 119 -0.31 3.49 -3.71
N ALA A 120 0.52 4.35 -4.30
CA ALA A 120 0.45 4.63 -5.73
C ALA A 120 0.91 3.41 -6.54
N ILE A 121 0.45 3.32 -7.78
CA ILE A 121 0.66 2.16 -8.64
C ILE A 121 1.69 2.51 -9.73
N GLN A 122 2.68 1.66 -9.92
CA GLN A 122 3.70 1.78 -10.96
C GLN A 122 3.20 1.32 -12.33
N ALA A 123 3.96 1.62 -13.39
CA ALA A 123 3.63 1.26 -14.77
C ALA A 123 3.38 -0.25 -15.02
N ASP A 124 3.95 -1.13 -14.20
CA ASP A 124 3.73 -2.59 -14.26
C ASP A 124 2.55 -3.07 -13.41
N GLY A 125 1.90 -2.16 -12.68
CA GLY A 125 0.78 -2.42 -11.80
C GLY A 125 1.19 -2.91 -10.42
N THR A 126 2.49 -2.90 -10.08
CA THR A 126 2.95 -3.07 -8.69
C THR A 126 2.70 -1.79 -7.89
N SER A 127 2.47 -1.92 -6.58
CA SER A 127 2.28 -0.78 -5.70
C SER A 127 3.60 -0.31 -5.10
N LEU A 128 3.65 0.95 -4.68
CA LEU A 128 4.76 1.51 -3.88
C LEU A 128 4.72 1.10 -2.40
N GLU A 129 4.02 0.01 -2.07
CA GLU A 129 4.04 -0.55 -0.73
C GLU A 129 5.48 -0.95 -0.38
N PRO A 130 6.05 -0.49 0.75
CA PRO A 130 7.38 -0.90 1.13
C PRO A 130 7.39 -2.41 1.36
N ASP A 131 8.35 -3.11 0.74
CA ASP A 131 8.56 -4.53 0.98
C ASP A 131 8.61 -4.76 2.49
N SER A 132 7.74 -5.67 2.97
CA SER A 132 7.55 -5.91 4.39
C SER A 132 8.91 -6.17 5.04
N THR A 133 9.46 -5.16 5.70
CA THR A 133 10.74 -5.29 6.37
C THR A 133 10.52 -6.38 7.41
N PRO A 134 11.24 -7.52 7.36
CA PRO A 134 11.02 -8.58 8.33
C PRO A 134 11.18 -7.98 9.72
N ALA A 135 10.19 -8.22 10.59
CA ALA A 135 10.23 -7.74 11.96
C ALA A 135 11.60 -8.07 12.57
N PRO A 136 12.24 -7.14 13.31
CA PRO A 136 13.55 -7.41 13.90
C PRO A 136 13.46 -8.70 14.71
N THR A 137 14.35 -9.66 14.42
CA THR A 137 14.47 -10.89 15.19
C THR A 137 14.60 -10.51 16.67
N PRO A 138 13.76 -11.04 17.59
CA PRO A 138 13.89 -10.74 19.01
C PRO A 138 15.35 -10.94 19.45
N ALA A 139 15.89 -9.99 20.21
CA ALA A 139 17.24 -10.13 20.76
C ALA A 139 17.34 -11.45 21.55
N PRO A 140 18.47 -12.18 21.47
CA PRO A 140 18.62 -13.42 22.21
C PRO A 140 18.44 -13.16 23.71
N THR A 141 17.58 -13.95 24.35
CA THR A 141 17.41 -13.92 25.82
C THR A 141 18.78 -14.09 26.49
N PRO A 142 19.17 -13.21 27.43
CA PRO A 142 20.42 -13.38 28.17
C PRO A 142 20.50 -14.76 28.82
N ALA A 143 21.68 -15.38 28.77
CA ALA A 143 21.92 -16.64 29.46
C ALA A 143 21.66 -16.50 30.97
N PRO A 144 21.11 -17.53 31.65
CA PRO A 144 20.87 -17.46 33.08
C PRO A 144 22.19 -17.25 33.84
N THR A 145 22.19 -16.30 34.78
CA THR A 145 23.33 -16.05 35.68
C THR A 145 23.63 -17.33 36.49
N PRO A 146 24.89 -17.81 36.55
CA PRO A 146 25.26 -18.94 37.40
C PRO A 146 24.91 -18.70 38.87
N ALA A 147 24.38 -19.73 39.54
CA ALA A 147 24.12 -19.68 40.98
C ALA A 147 25.42 -19.43 41.76
N PRO A 148 25.38 -18.69 42.89
CA PRO A 148 26.56 -18.44 43.70
C PRO A 148 27.14 -19.75 44.24
N THR A 149 28.47 -19.89 44.19
CA THR A 149 29.20 -21.03 44.76
C THR A 149 29.01 -21.07 46.28
N PRO A 150 28.68 -22.23 46.88
CA PRO A 150 28.60 -22.37 48.34
C PRO A 150 29.92 -22.01 49.03
N ALA A 151 29.83 -21.34 50.18
CA ALA A 151 31.00 -21.02 51.00
C ALA A 151 31.70 -22.30 51.50
N PRO A 152 33.04 -22.30 51.63
CA PRO A 152 33.77 -23.46 52.13
C PRO A 152 33.38 -23.79 53.57
N THR A 153 33.14 -25.08 53.84
CA THR A 153 32.86 -25.61 55.18
C THR A 153 34.05 -25.34 56.11
N PRO A 154 33.82 -24.82 57.34
CA PRO A 154 34.89 -24.64 58.33
C PRO A 154 35.58 -25.97 58.66
N ALA A 155 36.91 -25.92 58.83
CA ALA A 155 37.70 -27.08 59.25
C ALA A 155 37.29 -27.56 60.66
N PRO A 156 37.35 -28.88 60.93
CA PRO A 156 37.00 -29.42 62.25
C PRO A 156 37.97 -28.90 63.33
N THR A 157 37.39 -28.43 64.44
CA THR A 157 38.11 -28.02 65.64
C THR A 157 38.87 -29.22 66.24
N PRO A 158 40.18 -29.10 66.57
CA PRO A 158 40.91 -30.14 67.27
C PRO A 158 40.32 -30.41 68.66
N ALA A 159 40.27 -31.69 69.05
CA ALA A 159 39.79 -32.09 70.37
C ALA A 159 40.79 -31.68 71.48
N PRO A 160 40.30 -31.27 72.67
CA PRO A 160 41.17 -30.98 73.82
C PRO A 160 41.85 -32.25 74.35
N THR A 161 43.08 -32.08 74.82
CA THR A 161 43.99 -33.12 75.35
C THR A 161 43.58 -33.60 76.73
#